data_AF-A0AAU3PNY0-F1
#
_entry.id   AF-A0AAU3PNY0-F1
#
_cell.length_a   1.000
_cell.length_b   1.000
_cell.length_c   1.000
_cell.angle_alpha   90.00
_cell.angle_beta   90.00
_cell.angle_gamma   90.00
#
_symmetry.space_group_name_H-M   'P 1'
#
loop_
_entity.id
_entity.type
_entity.pdbx_description
1 polymer ?
#
loop_
_entity_poly.entity_id
_entity_poly.type
_entity_poly.pdbx_seq_one_letter_code
_entity_poly.pdbx_strand_id
1 'polypeptide(L)'
;MRSVPGHPPVFRPSPHGPSRQRRPRIEFLTYLPILWGLPRTGSLIDLDVVRDSPENLSDALNSGHIDIGPISRMEFLGHADEPVMLPDIAIGCDGPVMSRLLVSPVPSVELDGAPSSTGRTAVYPARLLLSDFLGVDPR
;
A
#
# COMPACT_ATOMS: atom_id res chain seq x y z
N MET A 1 7.04 40.26 -1.53
CA MET A 1 7.92 39.81 -2.63
C MET A 1 9.34 39.69 -2.09
N ARG A 2 9.75 38.47 -1.73
CA ARG A 2 11.13 37.95 -1.69
C ARG A 2 11.08 36.46 -1.34
N SER A 3 11.33 35.63 -2.35
CA SER A 3 11.81 34.24 -2.28
C SER A 3 13.31 34.26 -1.87
N VAL A 4 14.04 33.22 -1.46
CA VAL A 4 14.13 31.73 -1.58
C VAL A 4 15.09 31.29 -0.41
N PRO A 5 15.66 30.05 -0.23
CA PRO A 5 15.28 28.65 -0.51
C PRO A 5 15.40 27.68 0.71
N GLY A 6 14.74 26.52 0.60
CA GLY A 6 15.33 25.18 0.82
C GLY A 6 15.75 24.73 2.22
N HIS A 7 15.00 23.79 2.78
CA HIS A 7 15.58 22.54 3.28
C HIS A 7 14.53 21.41 3.19
N PRO A 8 14.81 20.24 2.58
CA PRO A 8 14.00 19.06 2.84
C PRO A 8 14.10 18.71 4.34
N PRO A 9 13.07 18.10 4.95
CA PRO A 9 13.14 17.71 6.36
C PRO A 9 14.35 16.79 6.56
N VAL A 10 15.31 17.25 7.38
CA VAL A 10 16.49 16.49 7.77
C VAL A 10 16.02 15.35 8.66
N PHE A 11 16.11 14.12 8.17
CA PHE A 11 15.87 12.92 8.95
C PHE A 11 16.84 12.88 10.14
N ARG A 12 16.30 13.00 11.36
CA ARG A 12 17.06 12.78 12.59
C ARG A 12 16.92 11.32 12.98
N PRO A 13 18.00 10.51 13.01
CA PRO A 13 17.91 9.16 13.52
C PRO A 13 17.54 9.17 15.01
N SER A 14 16.60 8.29 15.39
CA SER A 14 16.13 8.11 16.76
C SER A 14 17.27 7.62 17.68
N PRO A 15 17.31 7.95 18.99
CA PRO A 15 18.47 7.79 19.86
C PRO A 15 18.70 6.37 20.38
N HIS A 16 18.29 5.34 19.64
CA HIS A 16 18.47 3.95 20.04
C HIS A 16 19.77 3.38 19.44
N GLY A 17 20.68 2.90 20.30
CA GLY A 17 21.97 2.28 19.92
C GLY A 17 21.82 1.11 18.94
N PRO A 18 22.92 0.56 18.38
CA PRO A 18 22.96 -0.06 17.05
C PRO A 18 21.89 -1.13 16.90
N SER A 19 20.71 -0.71 16.44
CA SER A 19 19.54 -1.54 16.34
C SER A 19 19.67 -2.28 15.03
N ARG A 20 19.87 -3.60 15.09
CA ARG A 20 19.54 -4.51 13.98
C ARG A 20 18.20 -4.05 13.39
N GLN A 21 18.25 -3.46 12.19
CA GLN A 21 17.07 -2.92 11.52
C GLN A 21 16.02 -4.02 11.41
N ARG A 22 14.79 -3.75 11.88
CA ARG A 22 13.70 -4.72 11.90
C ARG A 22 13.03 -4.74 10.51
N ARG A 23 13.63 -5.56 9.65
CA ARG A 23 13.03 -6.41 8.60
C ARG A 23 11.90 -5.80 7.74
N PRO A 24 12.18 -5.37 6.49
CA PRO A 24 11.12 -5.05 5.54
C PRO A 24 10.37 -6.29 5.07
N ARG A 25 9.04 -6.27 5.08
CA ARG A 25 8.20 -7.44 4.76
C ARG A 25 7.38 -7.17 3.50
N ILE A 26 7.55 -7.94 2.42
CA ILE A 26 6.81 -7.83 1.16
C ILE A 26 6.68 -9.20 0.46
N GLU A 27 5.46 -9.64 0.12
CA GLU A 27 5.21 -10.48 -1.07
C GLU A 27 3.78 -10.32 -1.60
N PHE A 28 3.66 -9.85 -2.83
CA PHE A 28 2.47 -9.89 -3.69
C PHE A 28 3.01 -9.95 -5.12
N LEU A 29 2.24 -10.47 -6.07
CA LEU A 29 2.70 -10.61 -7.47
C LEU A 29 3.23 -9.29 -8.04
N THR A 30 2.60 -8.16 -7.69
CA THR A 30 3.02 -6.82 -8.11
C THR A 30 4.39 -6.40 -7.57
N TYR A 31 4.86 -7.00 -6.47
CA TYR A 31 6.15 -6.70 -5.86
C TYR A 31 7.27 -7.63 -6.32
N LEU A 32 6.97 -8.71 -7.06
CA LEU A 32 8.02 -9.61 -7.56
C LEU A 32 9.11 -8.88 -8.35
N PRO A 33 8.80 -7.90 -9.24
CA PRO A 33 9.85 -7.16 -9.93
C PRO A 33 10.77 -6.39 -8.97
N ILE A 34 10.21 -5.80 -7.91
CA ILE A 34 10.96 -5.06 -6.89
C ILE A 34 11.84 -6.03 -6.10
N LEU A 35 11.25 -7.11 -5.58
CA LEU A 35 11.95 -8.15 -4.82
C LEU A 35 13.06 -8.82 -5.64
N TRP A 36 12.87 -8.98 -6.95
CA TRP A 36 13.88 -9.53 -7.85
C TRP A 36 15.04 -8.55 -8.11
N GLY A 37 14.77 -7.24 -8.11
CA GLY A 37 15.77 -6.19 -8.31
C GLY A 37 16.68 -5.98 -7.10
N LEU A 38 16.13 -6.01 -5.88
CA LEU A 38 16.87 -5.73 -4.63
C LEU A 38 18.17 -6.58 -4.41
N PRO A 39 18.20 -7.91 -4.68
CA PRO A 39 19.43 -8.69 -4.57
C PRO A 39 20.50 -8.27 -5.57
N ARG A 40 20.07 -7.82 -6.76
CA ARG A 40 20.96 -7.52 -7.89
C ARG A 40 21.64 -6.17 -7.77
N THR A 41 21.07 -5.27 -6.97
CA THR A 41 21.68 -3.98 -6.64
C THR A 41 22.61 -4.04 -5.43
N GLY A 42 22.76 -5.21 -4.80
CA GLY A 42 23.51 -5.37 -3.55
C GLY A 42 22.77 -4.83 -2.32
N SER A 43 21.52 -4.37 -2.46
CA SER A 43 20.76 -3.70 -1.40
C SER A 43 20.08 -4.67 -0.43
N LEU A 44 20.03 -5.97 -0.73
CA LEU A 44 19.44 -6.98 0.16
C LEU A 44 20.35 -7.44 1.30
N ILE A 45 21.64 -7.11 1.29
CA ILE A 45 22.62 -7.70 2.23
C ILE A 45 22.25 -7.41 3.70
N ASP A 46 21.47 -6.37 3.95
CA ASP A 46 21.02 -5.96 5.29
C ASP A 46 19.49 -6.05 5.50
N LEU A 47 18.74 -6.72 4.61
CA LEU A 47 17.27 -6.79 4.68
C LEU A 47 16.76 -8.21 4.95
N ASP A 48 16.01 -8.38 6.04
CA ASP A 48 15.21 -9.58 6.30
C ASP A 48 13.84 -9.45 5.60
N VAL A 49 13.59 -10.24 4.55
CA VAL A 49 12.33 -10.21 3.78
C VAL A 49 11.32 -11.23 4.32
N VAL A 50 10.09 -10.79 4.60
CA VAL A 50 8.96 -11.64 5.03
C VAL A 50 7.77 -11.45 4.09
N ARG A 51 6.87 -12.42 4.04
CA ARG A 51 5.86 -12.59 2.99
C ARG A 51 4.47 -12.63 3.58
N ASP A 52 3.58 -11.76 3.13
CA ASP A 52 2.21 -11.69 3.67
C ASP A 52 1.25 -10.90 2.75
N SER A 53 -0.04 -10.92 3.07
CA SER A 53 -1.06 -10.15 2.36
C SER A 53 -0.88 -8.63 2.52
N PRO A 54 -1.33 -7.79 1.56
CA PRO A 54 -1.27 -6.33 1.70
C PRO A 54 -1.93 -5.80 2.98
N GLU A 55 -3.01 -6.45 3.42
CA GLU A 55 -3.69 -6.12 4.68
C GLU A 55 -2.79 -6.38 5.89
N ASN A 56 -2.22 -7.58 5.99
CA ASN A 56 -1.36 -7.95 7.11
C ASN A 56 -0.07 -7.11 7.13
N LEU A 57 0.47 -6.76 5.96
CA LEU A 57 1.63 -5.87 5.85
C LEU A 57 1.30 -4.43 6.30
N SER A 58 0.11 -3.92 5.97
CA SER A 58 -0.34 -2.61 6.44
C SER A 58 -0.47 -2.60 7.97
N ASP A 59 -1.08 -3.64 8.56
CA ASP A 59 -1.21 -3.76 10.01
C ASP A 59 0.15 -3.91 10.70
N ALA A 60 1.06 -4.69 10.11
CA ALA A 60 2.41 -4.86 10.64
C ALA A 60 3.23 -3.56 10.58
N LEU A 61 3.02 -2.71 9.57
CA LEU A 61 3.65 -1.40 9.46
C LEU A 61 3.11 -0.44 10.53
N ASN A 62 1.79 -0.30 10.62
CA ASN A 62 1.15 0.59 11.59
C ASN A 62 1.44 0.18 13.05
N SER A 63 1.61 -1.12 13.31
CA SER A 63 1.97 -1.62 14.65
C SER A 63 3.48 -1.64 14.94
N GLY A 64 4.33 -1.19 14.03
CA GLY A 64 5.78 -1.18 14.20
C GLY A 64 6.44 -2.57 14.24
N HIS A 65 5.75 -3.61 13.76
CA HIS A 65 6.32 -4.94 13.58
C HIS A 65 7.28 -5.00 12.38
N ILE A 66 7.19 -4.01 11.48
CA ILE A 66 8.08 -3.79 10.33
C ILE A 66 8.44 -2.31 10.25
N ASP A 67 9.67 -2.03 9.86
CA ASP A 67 10.14 -0.64 9.72
C ASP A 67 9.78 -0.06 8.34
N ILE A 68 9.76 -0.89 7.31
CA ILE A 68 9.53 -0.50 5.92
C ILE A 68 8.67 -1.56 5.24
N GLY A 69 7.63 -1.15 4.52
CA GLY A 69 6.79 -2.06 3.76
C GLY A 69 5.77 -1.33 2.90
N PRO A 70 5.06 -2.05 2.04
CA PRO A 70 3.94 -1.50 1.32
C PRO A 70 2.82 -1.19 2.30
N ILE A 71 2.12 -0.10 2.02
CA ILE A 71 0.88 0.28 2.69
C ILE A 71 -0.11 0.68 1.62
N SER A 72 -1.36 0.26 1.76
CA SER A 72 -2.39 0.70 0.81
C SER A 72 -2.64 2.21 0.96
N ARG A 73 -3.04 2.88 -0.13
CA ARG A 73 -3.33 4.33 -0.10
C ARG A 73 -4.36 4.70 0.98
N MET A 74 -5.37 3.88 1.18
CA MET A 74 -6.41 4.14 2.19
C MET A 74 -5.87 4.02 3.62
N GLU A 75 -5.04 3.00 3.87
CA GLU A 75 -4.39 2.82 5.18
C GLU A 75 -3.39 3.94 5.48
N PHE A 76 -2.61 4.34 4.47
CA PHE A 76 -1.68 5.46 4.59
C PHE A 76 -2.40 6.77 4.93
N LEU A 77 -3.49 7.08 4.21
CA LEU A 77 -4.26 8.30 4.47
C LEU A 77 -4.98 8.25 5.82
N GLY A 78 -5.36 7.06 6.30
CA GLY A 78 -5.95 6.87 7.63
C GLY A 78 -4.99 7.08 8.79
N HIS A 79 -3.68 6.96 8.54
CA HIS A 79 -2.62 7.08 9.56
C HIS A 79 -1.55 8.10 9.15
N ALA A 80 -1.89 9.12 8.36
CA ALA A 80 -0.94 9.96 7.62
C ALA A 80 0.14 10.68 8.47
N ASP A 81 -0.06 10.76 9.78
CA ASP A 81 0.89 11.37 10.72
C ASP A 81 2.03 10.42 11.14
N GLU A 82 1.94 9.12 10.86
CA GLU A 82 2.90 8.10 11.32
C GLU A 82 3.89 7.64 10.22
N PRO A 83 3.45 7.09 9.06
CA PRO A 83 4.36 6.62 8.04
C PRO A 83 4.79 7.74 7.10
N VAL A 84 6.04 7.66 6.63
CA VAL A 84 6.56 8.54 5.58
C VAL A 84 6.61 7.77 4.26
N MET A 85 6.03 8.32 3.20
CA MET A 85 6.15 7.71 1.86
C MET A 85 7.56 7.87 1.30
N LEU A 86 8.07 6.78 0.74
CA LEU A 86 9.25 6.84 -0.12
C LEU A 86 8.89 7.59 -1.40
N PRO A 87 9.70 8.58 -1.82
CA PRO A 87 9.48 9.27 -3.08
C PRO A 87 9.73 8.32 -4.25
N ASP A 88 9.12 8.64 -5.40
CA ASP A 88 9.38 8.01 -6.70
C ASP A 88 9.03 6.53 -6.84
N ILE A 89 8.41 5.91 -5.83
CA ILE A 89 7.98 4.51 -5.89
C ILE A 89 6.57 4.32 -5.32
N ALA A 90 5.70 3.71 -6.12
CA ALA A 90 4.37 3.28 -5.73
C ALA A 90 3.91 2.11 -6.61
N ILE A 91 2.94 1.34 -6.12
CA ILE A 91 2.22 0.38 -6.96
C ILE A 91 0.92 1.05 -7.41
N GLY A 92 0.79 1.23 -8.72
CA GLY A 92 -0.37 1.87 -9.34
C GLY A 92 -0.48 1.51 -10.82
N CYS A 93 -1.44 2.13 -11.49
CA CYS A 93 -1.70 1.96 -12.91
C CYS A 93 -2.20 3.27 -13.53
N ASP A 94 -1.93 3.46 -14.81
CA ASP A 94 -2.62 4.43 -15.66
C ASP A 94 -3.44 3.65 -16.69
N GLY A 95 -4.73 3.45 -16.40
CA GLY A 95 -5.60 2.53 -17.12
C GLY A 95 -5.77 1.17 -16.41
N PRO A 96 -6.03 0.08 -17.16
CA PRO A 96 -6.40 -1.21 -16.56
C PRO A 96 -5.26 -1.89 -15.76
N VAL A 97 -5.50 -2.19 -14.48
CA VAL A 97 -4.50 -2.80 -13.57
C VAL A 97 -4.43 -4.33 -13.62
N MET A 98 -5.41 -4.98 -14.24
CA MET A 98 -5.58 -6.43 -14.47
C MET A 98 -5.63 -7.34 -13.22
N SER A 99 -5.05 -6.90 -12.10
CA SER A 99 -4.95 -7.64 -10.83
C SER A 99 -6.01 -7.23 -9.81
N ARG A 100 -6.91 -6.32 -10.19
CA ARG A 100 -7.98 -5.81 -9.34
C ARG A 100 -9.24 -5.66 -10.18
N LEU A 101 -10.16 -6.59 -9.97
CA LEU A 101 -11.33 -6.78 -10.81
C LEU A 101 -12.59 -6.75 -9.97
N LEU A 102 -13.65 -6.17 -10.53
CA LEU A 102 -15.01 -6.39 -10.06
C LEU A 102 -15.60 -7.53 -10.88
N VAL A 103 -15.84 -8.67 -10.23
CA VAL A 103 -16.42 -9.86 -10.87
C VAL A 103 -17.81 -10.05 -10.31
N SER A 104 -18.80 -10.15 -11.19
CA SER A 104 -20.20 -10.34 -10.83
C SER A 104 -20.84 -11.41 -11.70
N PRO A 105 -21.66 -12.31 -11.12
CA PRO A 105 -22.47 -13.24 -11.91
C PRO A 105 -23.70 -12.58 -12.53
N VAL A 106 -24.03 -11.34 -12.11
CA VAL A 106 -25.21 -10.57 -12.55
C VAL A 106 -24.81 -9.21 -13.12
N PRO A 107 -25.67 -8.59 -13.94
CA PRO A 107 -25.47 -7.21 -14.40
C PRO A 107 -25.34 -6.23 -13.23
N SER A 108 -24.65 -5.11 -13.45
CA SER A 108 -24.38 -4.12 -12.39
C SER A 108 -25.62 -3.53 -11.73
N VAL A 109 -26.73 -3.43 -12.46
CA VAL A 109 -28.01 -2.90 -11.95
C VAL A 109 -28.68 -3.81 -10.92
N GLU A 110 -28.28 -5.08 -10.85
CA GLU A 110 -28.80 -6.06 -9.89
C GLU A 110 -27.90 -6.23 -8.65
N LEU A 111 -26.86 -5.40 -8.54
CA LEU A 111 -25.91 -5.48 -7.42
C LEU A 111 -26.38 -4.76 -6.15
N ASP A 112 -27.47 -3.99 -6.21
CA ASP A 112 -27.95 -3.25 -5.04
C ASP A 112 -28.43 -4.21 -3.94
N GLY A 113 -27.85 -4.09 -2.75
CA GLY A 113 -28.10 -4.99 -1.63
C GLY A 113 -27.57 -6.42 -1.82
N ALA A 114 -26.91 -6.73 -2.95
CA ALA A 114 -26.37 -8.05 -3.22
C ALA A 114 -25.16 -8.35 -2.32
N PRO A 115 -24.92 -9.61 -1.92
CA PRO A 115 -23.77 -9.97 -1.12
C PRO A 115 -22.47 -9.77 -1.91
N SER A 116 -21.49 -9.14 -1.29
CA SER A 116 -20.17 -8.89 -1.85
C SER A 116 -19.06 -9.44 -0.96
N SER A 117 -17.95 -9.83 -1.58
CA SER A 117 -16.70 -10.10 -0.86
C SER A 117 -15.60 -9.25 -1.45
N THR A 118 -14.91 -8.48 -0.63
CA THR A 118 -13.88 -7.55 -1.10
C THR A 118 -12.81 -7.36 -0.02
N GLY A 119 -11.54 -7.42 -0.42
CA GLY A 119 -10.42 -7.14 0.49
C GLY A 119 -10.42 -5.70 1.01
N ARG A 120 -9.71 -5.41 2.10
CA ARG A 120 -9.70 -4.05 2.70
C ARG A 120 -9.10 -3.02 1.77
N THR A 121 -8.05 -3.40 1.03
CA THR A 121 -7.50 -2.52 0.00
C THR A 121 -8.49 -2.33 -1.14
N ALA A 122 -9.16 -3.43 -1.54
CA ALA A 122 -10.38 -3.64 -2.36
C ALA A 122 -11.50 -2.60 -2.29
N VAL A 123 -11.97 -2.43 -1.05
CA VAL A 123 -13.37 -2.08 -0.79
C VAL A 123 -13.70 -0.63 -1.12
N TYR A 124 -12.82 0.31 -0.80
CA TYR A 124 -13.09 1.73 -1.01
C TYR A 124 -13.20 2.10 -2.50
N PRO A 125 -12.22 1.78 -3.37
CA PRO A 125 -12.37 2.05 -4.80
C PRO A 125 -13.56 1.32 -5.44
N ALA A 126 -13.86 0.09 -4.99
CA ALA A 126 -15.00 -0.65 -5.49
C ALA A 126 -16.33 0.00 -5.08
N ARG A 127 -16.49 0.34 -3.80
CA ARG A 127 -17.67 1.07 -3.30
C ARG A 127 -17.85 2.40 -4.01
N LEU A 128 -16.79 3.20 -4.14
CA LEU A 128 -16.83 4.48 -4.85
C LEU A 128 -17.33 4.30 -6.31
N LEU A 129 -16.83 3.30 -7.03
CA LEU A 129 -17.28 3.01 -8.39
C LEU A 129 -18.76 2.58 -8.43
N LEU A 130 -19.16 1.70 -7.51
CA LEU A 130 -20.52 1.14 -7.48
C LEU A 130 -21.56 2.18 -7.03
N SER A 131 -21.28 2.95 -5.99
CA SER A 131 -22.20 3.97 -5.47
C SER A 131 -22.26 5.18 -6.39
N ASP A 132 -21.11 5.77 -6.74
CA ASP A 132 -21.10 7.10 -7.34
C ASP A 132 -21.32 7.07 -8.85
N PHE A 133 -20.91 5.99 -9.51
CA PHE A 133 -21.05 5.85 -10.96
C PHE A 133 -22.19 4.93 -11.39
N LEU A 134 -22.54 3.92 -10.58
CA LEU A 134 -23.58 2.96 -10.92
C LEU A 134 -24.84 3.04 -10.04
N GLY A 135 -24.79 3.79 -8.93
CA GLY A 135 -25.94 4.00 -8.04
C GLY A 135 -26.38 2.75 -7.26
N VAL A 136 -25.47 1.80 -7.01
CA VAL A 136 -25.76 0.54 -6.31
C VAL A 136 -24.88 0.35 -5.08
N ASP A 137 -25.42 -0.22 -4.00
CA ASP A 137 -24.70 -0.47 -2.75
C ASP A 137 -24.78 -1.96 -2.34
N PRO A 138 -23.80 -2.79 -2.74
CA PRO A 138 -23.71 -4.18 -2.28
C PRO A 138 -23.39 -4.29 -0.79
N ARG A 139 -23.88 -5.38 -0.17
CA ARG A 139 -23.67 -5.70 1.26
C ARG A 139 -22.36 -6.44 1.52
#